data_AF-A0A9W6SU82-F1
#
_entry.id   AF-A0A9W6SU82-F1
#
_cell.length_a   1.000
_cell.length_b   1.000
_cell.length_c   1.000
_cell.angle_alpha   90.00
_cell.angle_beta   90.00
_cell.angle_gamma   90.00
#
_symmetry.space_group_name_H-M   'P 1'
#
loop_
_entity.id
_entity.type
_entity.pdbx_description
1 polymer ?
#
loop_
_entity_poly.entity_id
_entity_poly.type
_entity_poly.pdbx_seq_one_letter_code
_entity_poly.pdbx_strand_id
1 'polypeptide(L)'
;METGLAGRAREVTWVNGPGGARGLLRRITRGRLGRSRPFERVTLPGAPWQDAPSPNLYGWRERAANEDGQTRFAVDYLVCGECALGWLEEPFRHQSHEGTGLAAACLAALGADHPGRTWHALPGGRMDAAGYWDVTEAPLCAHLRAIALAGRVPEPPRRGR
;
A
#
# COMPACT_ATOMS: atom_id res chain seq x y z
N MET A 1 -23.27 3.49 10.94
CA MET A 1 -23.07 2.64 9.74
C MET A 1 -22.60 3.56 8.63
N GLU A 2 -21.29 3.65 8.40
CA GLU A 2 -20.77 4.46 7.30
C GLU A 2 -20.99 3.69 5.99
N THR A 3 -21.94 4.14 5.18
CA THR A 3 -22.32 3.55 3.89
C THR A 3 -21.41 3.97 2.73
N GLY A 4 -20.32 4.70 3.03
CA GLY A 4 -19.35 5.19 2.05
C GLY A 4 -18.19 4.23 1.80
N LEU A 5 -17.36 4.57 0.81
CA LEU A 5 -16.20 3.78 0.39
C LEU A 5 -15.26 3.40 1.56
N ALA A 6 -15.10 4.27 2.56
CA ALA A 6 -14.32 3.98 3.78
C ALA A 6 -14.88 2.79 4.60
N GLY A 7 -16.20 2.66 4.73
CA GLY A 7 -16.84 1.56 5.46
C GLY A 7 -16.63 0.18 4.80
N ARG A 8 -16.27 0.18 3.51
CA ARG A 8 -16.06 -1.03 2.70
C ARG A 8 -14.58 -1.42 2.58
N ALA A 9 -13.68 -0.84 3.37
CA ALA A 9 -12.23 -1.08 3.27
C ALA A 9 -11.78 -2.52 3.49
N ARG A 10 -12.66 -3.39 4.00
CA ARG A 10 -12.41 -4.84 4.13
C ARG A 10 -12.95 -5.67 2.98
N GLU A 11 -13.75 -5.09 2.08
CA GLU A 11 -14.24 -5.72 0.86
C GLU A 11 -13.18 -5.64 -0.25
N VAL A 12 -12.05 -6.31 -0.03
CA VAL A 12 -10.88 -6.21 -0.91
C VAL A 12 -10.92 -7.31 -1.97
N THR A 13 -10.93 -6.90 -3.23
CA THR A 13 -10.73 -7.83 -4.35
C THR A 13 -9.23 -8.01 -4.61
N TRP A 14 -8.75 -9.25 -4.55
CA TRP A 14 -7.34 -9.54 -4.74
C TRP A 14 -7.01 -9.80 -6.21
N VAL A 15 -6.17 -8.95 -6.81
CA VAL A 15 -5.73 -9.08 -8.19
C VAL A 15 -4.37 -9.76 -8.21
N ASN A 16 -4.30 -10.91 -8.87
CA ASN A 16 -3.03 -11.54 -9.19
C ASN A 16 -2.42 -10.86 -10.41
N GLY A 17 -1.21 -10.31 -10.25
CA GLY A 17 -0.41 -9.95 -11.41
C GLY A 17 0.19 -11.18 -12.10
N PRO A 18 0.68 -11.05 -13.33
CA PRO A 18 1.57 -12.05 -13.95
C PRO A 18 2.92 -12.23 -13.21
N GLY A 19 3.11 -11.58 -12.05
CA GLY A 19 4.33 -11.55 -11.25
C GLY A 19 4.76 -12.88 -10.66
N GLY A 20 3.88 -13.89 -10.56
CA GLY A 20 4.27 -15.24 -10.15
C GLY A 20 5.22 -15.91 -11.16
N ALA A 21 4.83 -15.88 -12.45
CA ALA A 21 5.63 -16.46 -13.53
C ALA A 21 6.84 -15.60 -13.89
N ARG A 22 6.71 -14.27 -13.97
CA ARG A 22 7.84 -13.38 -14.31
C ARG A 22 8.84 -13.20 -13.17
N GLY A 23 8.39 -13.21 -11.92
CA GLY A 23 9.28 -13.25 -10.75
C GLY A 23 10.09 -14.55 -10.70
N LEU A 24 9.46 -15.69 -11.06
CA LEU A 24 10.14 -16.97 -11.26
C LEU A 24 11.13 -16.92 -12.43
N LEU A 25 10.74 -16.35 -13.57
CA LEU A 25 11.62 -16.20 -14.74
C LEU A 25 12.82 -15.29 -14.44
N ARG A 26 12.64 -14.20 -13.69
CA ARG A 26 13.75 -13.34 -13.27
C ARG A 26 14.69 -14.07 -12.30
N ARG A 27 14.15 -14.93 -11.43
CA ARG A 27 14.92 -15.83 -10.55
C ARG A 27 15.76 -16.83 -11.37
N ILE A 28 15.16 -17.47 -12.36
CA ILE A 28 15.84 -18.45 -13.24
C ILE A 28 16.88 -17.75 -14.12
N THR A 29 16.57 -16.56 -14.62
CA THR A 29 17.44 -15.83 -15.57
C THR A 29 18.44 -14.89 -14.90
N ARG A 30 18.51 -14.88 -13.55
CA ARG A 30 19.35 -13.96 -12.76
C ARG A 30 19.27 -12.51 -13.24
N GLY A 31 18.07 -12.05 -13.58
CA GLY A 31 17.86 -10.66 -14.02
C GLY A 31 18.29 -10.33 -15.46
N ARG A 32 18.77 -11.28 -16.27
CA ARG A 32 19.14 -11.02 -17.68
C ARG A 32 17.94 -10.71 -18.59
N LEU A 33 16.73 -11.12 -18.19
CA LEU A 33 15.51 -10.88 -18.95
C LEU A 33 14.50 -10.13 -18.08
N GLY A 34 14.14 -8.92 -18.50
CA GLY A 34 13.07 -8.13 -17.91
C GLY A 34 13.50 -6.74 -17.46
N ARG A 35 13.62 -5.78 -18.40
CA ARG A 35 13.40 -4.38 -18.04
C ARG A 35 11.94 -4.28 -17.59
N SER A 36 11.72 -3.93 -16.33
CA SER A 36 10.37 -3.72 -15.80
C SER A 36 9.80 -2.50 -16.50
N ARG A 37 8.77 -2.69 -17.34
CA ARG A 37 7.88 -1.59 -17.66
C ARG A 37 7.04 -1.31 -16.41
N PRO A 38 6.71 -0.04 -16.10
CA PRO A 38 5.69 0.26 -15.09
C PRO A 38 4.44 -0.57 -15.43
N PHE A 39 3.84 -1.22 -14.43
CA PHE A 39 2.60 -1.93 -14.67
C PHE A 39 1.51 -0.91 -14.94
N GLU A 40 0.61 -1.21 -15.88
CA GLU A 40 -0.60 -0.41 -16.04
C GLU A 40 -1.48 -0.65 -14.81
N ARG A 41 -1.94 0.44 -14.18
CA ARG A 41 -2.88 0.33 -13.06
C ARG A 41 -4.16 -0.30 -13.58
N VAL A 42 -4.49 -1.48 -13.07
CA VAL A 42 -5.72 -2.19 -13.39
C VAL A 42 -6.78 -1.78 -12.39
N THR A 43 -7.84 -1.12 -12.82
CA THR A 43 -9.01 -0.83 -11.96
C THR A 43 -10.11 -1.83 -12.28
N LEU A 44 -10.51 -2.63 -11.30
CA LEU A 44 -11.59 -3.60 -11.49
C LEU A 44 -12.97 -2.94 -11.30
N PRO A 45 -13.87 -3.02 -12.30
CA PRO A 45 -15.25 -2.58 -12.13
C PRO A 45 -15.94 -3.35 -11.00
N GLY A 46 -16.68 -2.63 -10.14
CA GLY A 46 -17.42 -3.22 -9.02
C GLY A 46 -16.57 -3.61 -7.80
N ALA A 47 -15.25 -3.42 -7.83
CA ALA A 47 -14.37 -3.63 -6.69
C ALA A 47 -14.16 -2.30 -5.94
N PRO A 48 -14.89 -2.03 -4.84
CA PRO A 48 -14.73 -0.79 -4.07
C PRO A 48 -13.32 -0.68 -3.50
N TRP A 49 -12.72 -1.81 -3.12
CA TRP A 49 -11.34 -1.92 -2.74
C TRP A 49 -10.68 -3.06 -3.49
N GLN A 50 -9.41 -2.87 -3.81
CA GLN A 50 -8.61 -3.90 -4.44
C GLN A 50 -7.17 -3.85 -3.96
N ASP A 51 -6.54 -5.01 -3.97
CA ASP A 51 -5.09 -5.13 -3.88
C ASP A 51 -4.57 -5.64 -5.21
N ALA A 52 -3.69 -4.88 -5.86
CA ALA A 52 -3.03 -5.26 -7.11
C ALA A 52 -1.51 -5.15 -6.98
N PRO A 53 -0.71 -5.73 -7.88
CA PRO A 53 0.71 -5.39 -7.98
C PRO A 53 0.86 -3.88 -8.20
N SER A 54 1.82 -3.26 -7.51
CA SER A 54 2.07 -1.83 -7.64
C SER A 54 2.48 -1.47 -9.08
N PRO A 55 1.91 -0.41 -9.68
CA PRO A 55 2.35 0.11 -10.97
C PRO A 55 3.73 0.78 -10.90
N ASN A 56 4.09 1.30 -9.73
CA ASN A 56 5.26 2.15 -9.53
C ASN A 56 6.44 1.40 -8.90
N LEU A 57 6.16 0.48 -7.96
CA LEU A 57 7.18 -0.17 -7.14
C LEU A 57 7.22 -1.69 -7.36
N TYR A 58 8.33 -2.19 -7.91
CA TYR A 58 8.47 -3.61 -8.21
C TYR A 58 8.43 -4.48 -6.95
N GLY A 59 7.53 -5.47 -6.94
CA GLY A 59 7.36 -6.41 -5.82
C GLY A 59 6.50 -5.87 -4.68
N TRP A 60 6.04 -4.63 -4.79
CA TRP A 60 5.06 -4.03 -3.89
C TRP A 60 3.65 -4.30 -4.40
N ARG A 61 2.67 -4.05 -3.55
CA ARG A 61 1.24 -4.06 -3.90
C ARG A 61 0.67 -2.67 -3.73
N GLU A 62 -0.29 -2.31 -4.56
CA GLU A 62 -1.12 -1.12 -4.40
C GLU A 62 -2.46 -1.55 -3.80
N ARG A 63 -2.83 -1.00 -2.64
CA ARG A 63 -4.19 -1.06 -2.11
C ARG A 63 -4.93 0.18 -2.56
N ALA A 64 -5.95 0.01 -3.39
CA ALA A 64 -6.69 1.09 -4.02
C ALA A 64 -8.17 1.05 -3.66
N ALA A 65 -8.75 2.22 -3.42
CA ALA A 65 -10.18 2.44 -3.30
C ALA A 65 -10.71 3.02 -4.62
N ASN A 66 -11.71 2.35 -5.20
CA ASN A 66 -12.26 2.71 -6.51
C ASN A 66 -13.73 3.06 -6.42
N GLU A 67 -14.12 4.05 -7.21
CA GLU A 67 -15.50 4.48 -7.39
C GLU A 67 -15.70 4.91 -8.84
N ASP A 68 -16.76 4.43 -9.48
CA ASP A 68 -17.09 4.72 -10.89
C ASP A 68 -15.94 4.41 -11.87
N GLY A 69 -15.21 3.33 -11.62
CA GLY A 69 -14.06 2.91 -12.43
C GLY A 69 -12.83 3.81 -12.29
N GLN A 70 -12.83 4.75 -11.33
CA GLN A 70 -11.72 5.64 -11.04
C GLN A 70 -11.12 5.33 -9.67
N THR A 71 -9.80 5.34 -9.58
CA THR A 71 -9.11 5.23 -8.29
C THR A 71 -9.20 6.57 -7.56
N ARG A 72 -9.81 6.57 -6.38
CA ARG A 72 -9.98 7.77 -5.54
C ARG A 72 -8.89 7.89 -4.48
N PHE A 73 -8.37 6.76 -4.04
CA PHE A 73 -7.28 6.63 -3.08
C PHE A 73 -6.45 5.41 -3.46
N ALA A 74 -5.12 5.48 -3.32
CA ALA A 74 -4.27 4.31 -3.44
C ALA A 74 -3.03 4.46 -2.56
N VAL A 75 -2.58 3.35 -1.96
CA VAL A 75 -1.33 3.30 -1.21
C VAL A 75 -0.51 2.10 -1.67
N ASP A 76 0.75 2.35 -2.03
CA ASP A 76 1.70 1.29 -2.30
C ASP A 76 2.25 0.76 -0.97
N TYR A 77 2.30 -0.56 -0.82
CA TYR A 77 2.76 -1.22 0.39
C TYR A 77 3.57 -2.50 0.11
N LEU A 78 4.45 -2.82 1.04
CA LEU A 78 5.24 -4.05 1.04
C LEU A 78 5.18 -4.70 2.42
N VAL A 79 4.99 -6.01 2.47
CA VAL A 79 5.09 -6.78 3.71
C VAL A 79 6.21 -7.81 3.57
N CYS A 80 7.13 -7.83 4.53
CA CYS A 80 8.11 -8.91 4.64
C CYS A 80 7.58 -10.00 5.57
N GLY A 81 7.33 -11.19 5.01
CA GLY A 81 6.86 -12.34 5.77
C GLY A 81 7.86 -12.88 6.80
N GLU A 82 9.16 -12.66 6.59
CA GLU A 82 10.22 -13.19 7.46
C GLU A 82 10.57 -12.22 8.61
N CYS A 83 10.46 -10.90 8.37
CA CYS A 83 10.92 -9.89 9.33
C CYS A 83 9.80 -9.31 10.20
N ALA A 84 8.54 -9.68 9.98
CA ALA A 84 7.37 -9.05 10.59
C ALA A 84 7.31 -7.51 10.40
N LEU A 85 7.83 -7.03 9.26
CA LEU A 85 7.87 -5.61 8.90
C LEU A 85 6.95 -5.32 7.71
N GLY A 86 6.37 -4.12 7.72
CA GLY A 86 5.61 -3.55 6.61
C GLY A 86 6.10 -2.15 6.24
N TRP A 87 6.01 -1.79 4.96
CA TRP A 87 6.33 -0.46 4.45
C TRP A 87 5.17 0.09 3.64
N LEU A 88 5.02 1.41 3.66
CA LEU A 88 4.04 2.18 2.91
C LEU A 88 4.74 3.32 2.17
N GLU A 89 4.38 3.55 0.91
CA GLU A 89 4.73 4.76 0.17
C GLU A 89 3.62 5.81 0.32
N GLU A 90 3.96 7.08 0.06
CA GLU A 90 3.01 8.18 0.02
C GLU A 90 1.77 7.81 -0.82
N PRO A 91 0.56 7.83 -0.24
CA PRO A 91 -0.61 7.40 -0.97
C PRO A 91 -1.04 8.49 -1.96
N PHE A 92 -1.42 8.03 -3.13
CA PHE A 92 -2.17 8.84 -4.08
C PHE A 92 -3.57 9.15 -3.52
N ARG A 93 -4.00 10.40 -3.63
CA ARG A 93 -5.35 10.83 -3.28
C ARG A 93 -5.89 11.78 -4.33
N HIS A 94 -7.13 11.54 -4.77
CA HIS A 94 -7.86 12.52 -5.56
C HIS A 94 -8.36 13.65 -4.64
N GLN A 95 -8.21 14.92 -5.05
CA GLN A 95 -8.54 16.09 -4.23
C GLN A 95 -9.98 16.11 -3.71
N SER A 96 -10.94 15.59 -4.49
CA SER A 96 -12.35 15.52 -4.09
C SER A 96 -12.64 14.56 -2.92
N HIS A 97 -11.66 13.80 -2.46
CA HIS A 97 -11.80 12.82 -1.39
C HIS A 97 -10.95 13.16 -0.15
N GLU A 98 -10.46 14.40 -0.04
CA GLU A 98 -9.87 14.90 1.20
C GLU A 98 -10.90 14.87 2.34
N GLY A 99 -10.49 14.41 3.53
CA GLY A 99 -11.37 14.33 4.71
C GLY A 99 -12.38 13.16 4.73
N THR A 100 -12.36 12.25 3.75
CA THR A 100 -13.32 11.12 3.66
C THR A 100 -12.98 9.89 4.51
N GLY A 101 -11.88 9.93 5.27
CA GLY A 101 -11.44 8.80 6.09
C GLY A 101 -10.84 7.60 5.33
N LEU A 102 -10.71 7.67 4.00
CA LEU A 102 -10.19 6.55 3.19
C LEU A 102 -8.79 6.08 3.61
N ALA A 103 -7.89 7.00 3.95
CA ALA A 103 -6.56 6.65 4.43
C ALA A 103 -6.63 5.87 5.76
N ALA A 104 -7.49 6.32 6.68
CA ALA A 104 -7.73 5.67 7.97
C ALA A 104 -8.22 4.25 7.79
N ALA A 105 -9.25 4.10 6.95
CA ALA A 105 -9.90 2.83 6.68
C ALA A 105 -8.95 1.86 5.98
N CYS A 106 -8.17 2.34 5.01
CA CYS A 106 -7.14 1.55 4.33
C CYS A 106 -6.12 1.00 5.31
N LEU A 107 -5.61 1.84 6.21
CA LEU A 107 -4.60 1.44 7.19
C LEU A 107 -5.17 0.50 8.25
N ALA A 108 -6.37 0.78 8.76
CA ALA A 108 -7.05 -0.13 9.67
C ALA A 108 -7.26 -1.52 9.04
N ALA A 109 -7.63 -1.56 7.75
CA ALA A 109 -7.74 -2.81 7.01
C ALA A 109 -6.38 -3.51 6.83
N LEU A 110 -5.33 -2.79 6.40
CA LEU A 110 -3.98 -3.37 6.25
C LEU A 110 -3.42 -3.92 7.56
N GLY A 111 -3.63 -3.22 8.67
CA GLY A 111 -3.24 -3.70 10.00
C GLY A 111 -3.99 -4.96 10.42
N ALA A 112 -5.28 -5.08 10.07
CA ALA A 112 -6.08 -6.27 10.34
C ALA A 112 -5.65 -7.47 9.47
N ASP A 113 -5.35 -7.24 8.19
CA ASP A 113 -4.92 -8.27 7.24
C ASP A 113 -3.50 -8.77 7.52
N HIS A 114 -2.69 -7.95 8.20
CA HIS A 114 -1.32 -8.22 8.55
C HIS A 114 -1.10 -7.94 10.04
N PRO A 115 -1.60 -8.82 10.93
CA PRO A 115 -1.47 -8.65 12.37
C PRO A 115 -0.03 -8.84 12.81
N GLY A 116 0.39 -8.10 13.84
CA GLY A 116 1.73 -8.22 14.44
C GLY A 116 2.88 -7.66 13.57
N ARG A 117 2.57 -6.90 12.51
CA ARG A 117 3.60 -6.20 11.73
C ARG A 117 3.89 -4.83 12.33
N THR A 118 5.17 -4.49 12.41
CA THR A 118 5.64 -3.11 12.59
C THR A 118 5.67 -2.42 11.24
N TRP A 119 5.03 -1.26 11.11
CA TRP A 119 4.83 -0.59 9.83
C TRP A 119 5.63 0.71 9.75
N HIS A 120 6.14 1.01 8.57
CA HIS A 120 6.98 2.17 8.30
C HIS A 120 6.51 2.93 7.06
N ALA A 121 6.59 4.26 7.09
CA ALA A 121 6.50 5.06 5.88
C ALA A 121 7.88 5.14 5.20
N LEU A 122 7.94 5.11 3.86
CA LEU A 122 9.19 5.34 3.16
C LEU A 122 9.72 6.77 3.44
N PRO A 123 11.04 6.94 3.62
CA PRO A 123 11.64 8.24 3.89
C PRO A 123 11.37 9.24 2.74
N GLY A 124 11.13 10.50 3.08
CA GLY A 124 11.06 11.60 2.11
C GLY A 124 9.71 11.83 1.42
N GLY A 125 8.68 11.07 1.76
CA GLY A 125 7.29 11.32 1.33
C GLY A 125 6.47 12.13 2.34
N ARG A 126 5.29 12.64 1.95
CA ARG A 126 4.39 13.40 2.85
C ARG A 126 3.94 12.62 4.08
N MET A 127 3.97 11.28 4.02
CA MET A 127 3.69 10.39 5.16
C MET A 127 4.72 10.45 6.28
N ASP A 128 5.93 10.95 6.01
CA ASP A 128 6.97 11.10 7.03
C ASP A 128 6.70 12.34 7.93
N ALA A 129 5.77 13.21 7.52
CA ALA A 129 5.37 14.35 8.34
C ALA A 129 4.41 13.91 9.45
N ALA A 130 4.73 14.26 10.71
CA ALA A 130 3.92 13.91 11.89
C ALA A 130 2.42 14.31 11.76
N GLY A 131 2.14 15.43 11.09
CA GLY A 131 0.76 15.92 10.87
C GLY A 131 -0.04 15.14 9.82
N TYR A 132 0.60 14.28 9.03
CA TYR A 132 -0.09 13.43 8.05
C TYR A 132 -0.96 12.36 8.70
N TRP A 133 -0.54 11.91 9.89
CA TRP A 133 -1.19 10.86 10.68
C TRP A 133 -2.11 11.40 11.79
N ASP A 134 -2.20 12.73 11.94
CA ASP A 134 -2.96 13.39 13.02
C ASP A 134 -4.48 13.21 12.91
N VAL A 135 -4.97 12.53 11.88
CA VAL A 135 -6.40 12.45 11.55
C VAL A 135 -7.11 11.18 12.02
N THR A 136 -6.49 10.28 12.79
CA THR A 136 -7.12 8.97 13.04
C THR A 136 -6.75 8.29 14.37
N GLU A 137 -7.75 7.75 15.08
CA GLU A 137 -7.59 6.92 16.30
C GLU A 137 -7.17 5.46 16.02
N ALA A 138 -6.84 5.11 14.78
CA ALA A 138 -6.47 3.75 14.42
C ALA A 138 -5.06 3.39 14.98
N PRO A 139 -4.87 2.20 15.59
CA PRO A 139 -3.59 1.79 16.18
C PRO A 139 -2.41 1.85 15.20
N LEU A 140 -2.64 1.55 13.92
CA LEU A 140 -1.60 1.63 12.89
C LEU A 140 -1.15 3.07 12.61
N CYS A 141 -2.06 4.04 12.67
CA CYS A 141 -1.72 5.44 12.44
C CYS A 141 -0.94 6.02 13.64
N ALA A 142 -1.32 5.66 14.87
CA ALA A 142 -0.56 6.02 16.06
C ALA A 142 0.86 5.43 16.03
N HIS A 143 1.00 4.20 15.55
CA HIS A 143 2.29 3.54 15.39
C HIS A 143 3.18 4.22 14.33
N LEU A 144 2.62 4.52 13.14
CA LEU A 144 3.35 5.23 12.08
C LEU A 144 3.77 6.63 12.53
N ARG A 145 2.92 7.35 13.29
CA ARG A 145 3.28 8.63 13.90
C ARG A 145 4.46 8.51 14.87
N ALA A 146 4.45 7.51 15.74
CA ALA A 146 5.55 7.30 16.70
C ALA A 146 6.89 7.01 16.00
N ILE A 147 6.86 6.27 14.90
CA ILE A 147 8.04 5.96 14.09
C ILE A 147 8.56 7.19 13.33
N ALA A 148 7.66 7.98 12.72
CA ALA A 148 8.02 9.23 12.05
C ALA A 148 8.71 10.21 13.02
N LEU A 149 8.23 10.30 14.26
CA LEU A 149 8.84 11.13 15.31
C LEU A 149 10.20 10.59 15.82
N ALA A 150 10.44 9.29 15.72
CA ALA A 150 11.65 8.64 16.22
C ALA A 150 12.85 8.65 15.24
N GLY A 151 12.62 9.02 13.96
CA GLY A 151 13.68 9.30 12.99
C GLY A 151 14.56 8.11 12.55
N ARG A 152 14.14 6.86 12.81
CA ARG A 152 14.83 5.66 12.30
C ARG A 152 13.84 4.72 11.62
N VAL A 153 13.83 4.77 10.28
CA VAL A 153 13.08 3.81 9.45
C VAL A 153 14.06 2.78 8.88
N PRO A 154 13.90 1.48 9.15
CA PRO A 154 14.66 0.46 8.46
C PRO A 154 14.34 0.49 6.96
N GLU A 155 15.36 0.50 6.10
CA GLU A 155 15.15 0.42 4.66
C GLU A 155 14.37 -0.86 4.32
N PRO A 156 13.42 -0.81 3.35
CA PRO A 156 12.81 -2.02 2.83
C PRO A 156 13.89 -2.92 2.24
N PRO A 157 13.76 -4.26 2.36
CA PRO A 157 14.73 -5.18 1.79
C PRO A 157 14.85 -4.93 0.28
N ARG A 158 16.01 -4.42 -0.15
CA ARG A 158 16.34 -4.26 -1.58
C ARG A 158 16.45 -5.65 -2.20
N ARG A 159 15.39 -6.14 -2.84
CA ARG A 159 15.44 -7.43 -3.54
C ARG A 159 16.24 -7.32 -4.84
N GLY A 160 17.55 -7.53 -4.71
CA GLY A 160 18.45 -8.00 -5.77
C GLY A 160 19.06 -6.91 -6.64
N ARG A 161 20.36 -6.71 -6.39
CA ARG A 161 21.40 -6.09 -7.23
C ARG A 161 21.30 -6.51 -8.71
#